data_AF-A0A3D0MQT2-F1
#
_entry.id   AF-A0A3D0MQT2-F1
#
_cell.length_a   1.000
_cell.length_b   1.000
_cell.length_c   1.000
_cell.angle_alpha   90.00
_cell.angle_beta   90.00
_cell.angle_gamma   90.00
#
_symmetry.space_group_name_H-M   'P 1'
#
loop_
_entity.id
_entity.type
_entity.pdbx_description
1 polymer ?
#
loop_
_entity_poly.entity_id
_entity_poly.type
_entity_poly.pdbx_seq_one_letter_code
_entity_poly.pdbx_strand_id
1 'polypeptide(L)'
;MAPKLKDILEREPGTIPRGNEIKEFGWEVGIPMLSNPFVLVEFVVFFLFIWIVVTGIALIVIVSASHSFNFLVLAYALQAGGIAAALFAGVFLCIALLFFGNRFYGKYYLDNDGILYTTVRGQAFSKVPLFTVRPFPVGRIDMNKKAEKRVYWQNVETIEPFEKWRVIGLKKKNKTILRLYCPDKGIYDQALVWCQEILKSKKQKET
;
A
#
# COMPACT_ATOMS: atom_id res chain seq x y z
N MET A 1 26.46 24.28 -8.41
CA MET A 1 25.77 23.90 -9.66
C MET A 1 24.66 22.94 -9.28
N ALA A 2 23.40 23.37 -9.31
CA ALA A 2 22.28 22.54 -8.86
C ALA A 2 22.06 21.38 -9.85
N PRO A 3 21.93 20.12 -9.39
CA PRO A 3 21.63 19.00 -10.27
C PRO A 3 20.25 19.20 -10.91
N LYS A 4 20.12 18.88 -12.20
CA LYS A 4 18.88 19.09 -12.96
C LYS A 4 17.81 18.12 -12.44
N LEU A 5 16.59 18.62 -12.25
CA LEU A 5 15.43 17.87 -11.74
C LEU A 5 15.12 16.58 -12.51
N LYS A 6 15.61 16.45 -13.76
CA LYS A 6 15.53 15.23 -14.58
C LYS A 6 16.43 14.10 -14.08
N ASP A 7 17.62 14.41 -13.57
CA ASP A 7 18.60 13.42 -13.08
C ASP A 7 18.14 12.73 -11.77
N ILE A 8 17.21 13.36 -11.05
CA ILE A 8 16.60 12.84 -9.81
C ILE A 8 15.45 11.86 -10.12
N LEU A 9 14.82 11.99 -11.29
CA LEU A 9 13.68 11.18 -11.71
C LEU A 9 14.09 9.98 -12.60
N GLU A 10 15.29 10.01 -13.20
CA GLU A 10 15.86 8.92 -14.03
C GLU A 10 16.78 7.96 -13.26
N ARG A 11 16.83 8.01 -11.92
CA ARG A 11 17.73 7.17 -11.12
C ARG A 11 17.34 5.68 -11.22
N GLU A 12 18.10 4.90 -12.00
CA GLU A 12 18.02 3.44 -11.95
C GLU A 12 18.36 2.92 -10.54
N PRO A 13 17.68 1.88 -10.02
CA PRO A 13 17.98 1.36 -8.70
C PRO A 13 19.35 0.72 -8.68
N GLY A 14 20.22 1.21 -7.78
CA GLY A 14 21.51 0.58 -7.49
C GLY A 14 22.73 1.38 -7.95
N THR A 15 22.60 2.56 -8.53
CA THR A 15 23.75 3.46 -8.69
C THR A 15 24.03 4.20 -7.38
N ILE A 16 24.91 3.60 -6.57
CA ILE A 16 25.50 4.21 -5.37
C ILE A 16 26.21 5.50 -5.79
N PRO A 17 25.85 6.68 -5.26
CA PRO A 17 26.62 7.89 -5.48
C PRO A 17 27.94 7.75 -4.71
N ARG A 18 29.07 7.75 -5.42
CA ARG A 18 30.36 8.06 -4.79
C ARG A 18 30.33 9.52 -4.37
N GLY A 19 30.29 9.77 -3.06
CA GLY A 19 30.61 11.08 -2.49
C GLY A 19 29.62 11.56 -1.42
N ASN A 20 30.08 11.46 -0.17
CA ASN A 20 29.57 12.04 1.08
C ASN A 20 28.31 11.42 1.71
N GLU A 21 28.55 10.51 2.67
CA GLU A 21 27.72 10.15 3.84
C GLU A 21 26.19 10.35 3.72
N ILE A 22 25.58 9.78 2.69
CA ILE A 22 24.15 9.56 2.71
C ILE A 22 23.97 8.37 3.65
N LYS A 23 23.45 8.60 4.86
CA LYS A 23 22.88 7.49 5.63
C LYS A 23 21.77 6.94 4.72
N GLU A 24 21.94 5.72 4.22
CA GLU A 24 20.97 5.04 3.36
C GLU A 24 20.42 3.84 4.14
N PHE A 25 19.10 3.69 4.17
CA PHE A 25 18.46 2.58 4.89
C PHE A 25 17.40 1.92 4.01
N GLY A 26 17.59 0.63 3.71
CA GLY A 26 16.67 -0.10 2.84
C GLY A 26 16.52 -1.55 3.24
N TRP A 27 15.36 -2.10 2.94
CA TRP A 27 15.03 -3.50 3.25
C TRP A 27 14.05 -4.08 2.24
N GLU A 28 14.02 -5.41 2.21
CA GLU A 28 13.12 -6.21 1.39
C GLU A 28 12.09 -6.88 2.31
N VAL A 29 10.83 -6.94 1.85
CA VAL A 29 9.73 -7.45 2.67
C VAL A 29 8.70 -8.20 1.83
N GLY A 30 8.21 -9.29 2.39
CA GLY A 30 7.01 -9.97 1.94
C GLY A 30 5.80 -9.47 2.71
N ILE A 31 4.73 -9.16 2.00
CA ILE A 31 3.47 -8.64 2.53
C ILE A 31 2.37 -9.64 2.18
N PRO A 32 1.67 -10.22 3.16
CA PRO A 32 0.54 -11.09 2.87
C PRO A 32 -0.63 -10.27 2.30
N MET A 33 -1.31 -10.74 1.26
CA MET A 33 -2.41 -9.98 0.66
C MET A 33 -3.74 -10.20 1.38
N LEU A 34 -4.11 -11.46 1.61
CA LEU A 34 -5.43 -11.83 2.14
C LEU A 34 -5.54 -11.78 3.66
N SER A 35 -4.42 -11.73 4.38
CA SER A 35 -4.40 -11.70 5.84
C SER A 35 -3.91 -10.38 6.41
N ASN A 36 -3.42 -9.46 5.59
CA ASN A 36 -2.97 -8.15 6.08
C ASN A 36 -4.19 -7.27 6.43
N PRO A 37 -4.31 -6.80 7.68
CA PRO A 37 -5.47 -6.03 8.11
C PRO A 37 -5.64 -4.71 7.33
N PHE A 38 -4.56 -4.08 6.88
CA PHE A 38 -4.64 -2.86 6.09
C PHE A 38 -5.19 -3.12 4.69
N VAL A 39 -4.77 -4.22 4.06
CA VAL A 39 -5.30 -4.64 2.75
C VAL A 39 -6.76 -5.06 2.87
N LEU A 40 -7.11 -5.80 3.94
CA LEU A 40 -8.49 -6.21 4.19
C LEU A 40 -9.43 -5.05 4.48
N VAL A 41 -8.99 -4.05 5.24
CA VAL A 41 -9.81 -2.84 5.49
C VAL A 41 -10.06 -2.11 4.17
N GLU A 42 -9.03 -1.91 3.34
CA GLU A 42 -9.21 -1.29 2.02
C GLU A 42 -10.16 -2.10 1.14
N PHE A 43 -10.00 -3.43 1.14
CA PHE A 43 -10.91 -4.33 0.43
C PHE A 43 -12.36 -4.20 0.89
N VAL A 44 -12.61 -4.19 2.21
CA VAL A 44 -13.97 -4.04 2.77
C VAL A 44 -14.56 -2.67 2.40
N VAL A 45 -13.77 -1.60 2.46
CA VAL A 45 -14.22 -0.26 2.06
C VAL A 45 -14.62 -0.25 0.58
N PHE A 46 -13.81 -0.82 -0.31
CA PHE A 46 -14.15 -0.92 -1.73
C PHE A 46 -15.34 -1.83 -2.00
N PHE A 47 -15.45 -2.95 -1.29
CA PHE A 47 -16.57 -3.87 -1.37
C PHE A 47 -17.89 -3.17 -1.01
N LEU A 48 -17.92 -2.45 0.12
CA LEU A 48 -19.09 -1.70 0.56
C LEU A 48 -19.39 -0.54 -0.39
N PHE A 49 -18.38 0.14 -0.91
CA PHE A 49 -18.55 1.21 -1.87
C PHE A 49 -19.24 0.71 -3.15
N ILE A 50 -18.77 -0.40 -3.73
CA ILE A 50 -19.39 -1.04 -4.89
C ILE A 50 -20.83 -1.45 -4.58
N TRP A 51 -21.05 -2.09 -3.43
CA TRP A 51 -22.37 -2.52 -3.00
C TRP A 51 -23.36 -1.34 -2.93
N ILE A 52 -22.98 -0.25 -2.26
CA ILE A 52 -23.82 0.95 -2.12
C ILE A 52 -24.09 1.60 -3.47
N VAL A 53 -23.05 1.80 -4.29
CA VAL A 53 -23.18 2.49 -5.58
C VAL A 53 -24.07 1.70 -6.54
N VAL A 54 -23.83 0.39 -6.69
CA VAL A 54 -24.61 -0.45 -7.60
C VAL A 54 -26.05 -0.59 -7.09
N THR A 55 -26.26 -0.74 -5.78
CA THR A 55 -27.61 -0.74 -5.19
C THR A 55 -28.33 0.56 -5.50
N GLY A 56 -27.67 1.71 -5.31
CA GLY A 56 -28.25 3.03 -5.59
C GLY A 56 -28.63 3.19 -7.06
N ILE A 57 -27.75 2.79 -7.99
CA ILE A 57 -28.02 2.83 -9.42
C ILE A 57 -29.18 1.90 -9.78
N ALA A 58 -29.16 0.66 -9.31
CA ALA A 58 -30.22 -0.31 -9.57
C ALA A 58 -31.57 0.18 -9.04
N LEU A 59 -31.57 0.80 -7.86
CA LEU A 59 -32.79 1.37 -7.27
C LEU A 59 -33.36 2.49 -8.15
N ILE A 60 -32.53 3.42 -8.60
CA ILE A 60 -32.95 4.52 -9.49
C ILE A 60 -33.55 3.93 -10.77
N VAL A 61 -32.86 2.98 -11.40
CA VAL A 61 -33.30 2.38 -12.67
C VAL A 61 -34.63 1.64 -12.52
N ILE A 62 -34.79 0.80 -11.49
CA ILE A 62 -36.01 0.00 -11.29
C ILE A 62 -37.19 0.88 -10.91
N VAL A 63 -36.99 1.90 -10.07
CA VAL A 63 -38.04 2.86 -9.71
C VAL A 63 -38.47 3.68 -10.93
N SER A 64 -37.53 4.18 -11.72
CA SER A 64 -37.84 4.93 -12.95
C SER A 64 -38.58 4.08 -13.99
N ALA A 65 -38.28 2.79 -14.08
CA ALA A 65 -38.99 1.88 -15.00
C ALA A 65 -40.38 1.51 -14.47
N SER A 66 -40.49 1.12 -13.20
CA SER A 66 -41.74 0.61 -12.61
C SER A 66 -42.69 1.68 -12.08
N HIS A 67 -42.21 2.93 -11.93
CA HIS A 67 -42.93 4.05 -11.29
C HIS A 67 -43.46 3.73 -9.88
N SER A 68 -42.86 2.74 -9.22
CA SER A 68 -43.30 2.26 -7.91
C SER A 68 -42.10 2.08 -6.98
N PHE A 69 -42.27 2.44 -5.72
CA PHE A 69 -41.30 2.15 -4.67
C PHE A 69 -41.93 1.21 -3.66
N ASN A 70 -41.59 -0.08 -3.77
CA ASN A 70 -42.09 -1.15 -2.91
C ASN A 70 -40.92 -1.99 -2.39
N PHE A 71 -41.16 -2.79 -1.35
CA PHE A 71 -40.15 -3.68 -0.76
C PHE A 71 -39.46 -4.59 -1.78
N LEU A 72 -40.20 -5.08 -2.78
CA LEU A 72 -39.68 -5.92 -3.85
C LEU A 72 -38.62 -5.21 -4.71
N VAL A 73 -38.83 -3.93 -5.00
CA VAL A 73 -37.88 -3.08 -5.75
C VAL A 73 -36.60 -2.89 -4.95
N LEU A 74 -36.73 -2.62 -3.65
CA LEU A 74 -35.58 -2.51 -2.75
C LEU A 74 -34.81 -3.84 -2.66
N ALA A 75 -35.50 -4.96 -2.55
CA ALA A 75 -34.88 -6.29 -2.49
C ALA A 75 -34.07 -6.60 -3.75
N TYR A 76 -34.60 -6.32 -4.95
CA TYR A 76 -33.87 -6.51 -6.20
C TYR A 76 -32.65 -5.58 -6.33
N ALA A 77 -32.76 -4.33 -5.89
CA ALA A 77 -31.64 -3.41 -5.89
C ALA A 77 -30.51 -3.88 -4.95
N LEU A 78 -30.86 -4.32 -3.74
CA LEU A 78 -29.91 -4.88 -2.76
C LEU A 78 -29.26 -6.17 -3.29
N GLN A 79 -30.02 -7.03 -3.96
CA GLN A 79 -29.52 -8.24 -4.60
C GLN A 79 -28.53 -7.91 -5.73
N ALA A 80 -28.85 -6.93 -6.59
CA ALA A 80 -27.96 -6.49 -7.66
C ALA A 80 -26.63 -5.95 -7.11
N GLY A 81 -26.68 -5.10 -6.08
CA GLY A 81 -25.49 -4.64 -5.38
C GLY A 81 -24.71 -5.78 -4.75
N GLY A 82 -25.40 -6.73 -4.12
CA GLY A 82 -24.80 -7.93 -3.49
C GLY A 82 -24.04 -8.79 -4.50
N ILE A 83 -24.64 -9.05 -5.66
CA ILE A 83 -24.01 -9.81 -6.75
C ILE A 83 -22.76 -9.07 -7.26
N ALA A 84 -22.85 -7.76 -7.51
CA ALA A 84 -21.70 -6.99 -7.98
C ALA A 84 -20.54 -6.98 -6.98
N ALA A 85 -20.83 -6.81 -5.69
CA ALA A 85 -19.83 -6.86 -4.63
C ALA A 85 -19.21 -8.26 -4.50
N ALA A 86 -20.02 -9.32 -4.63
CA ALA A 86 -19.55 -10.71 -4.63
C ALA A 86 -18.65 -11.01 -5.84
N LEU A 87 -18.98 -10.52 -7.03
CA LEU A 87 -18.14 -10.64 -8.23
C LEU A 87 -16.79 -9.92 -8.03
N PHE A 88 -16.80 -8.72 -7.47
CA PHE A 88 -15.58 -8.00 -7.12
C PHE A 88 -14.71 -8.80 -6.13
N ALA A 89 -15.33 -9.35 -5.08
CA ALA A 89 -14.64 -10.20 -4.11
C ALA A 89 -14.03 -11.45 -4.78
N GLY A 90 -14.78 -12.11 -5.66
CA GLY A 90 -14.31 -13.26 -6.42
C GLY A 90 -13.10 -12.93 -7.30
N VAL A 91 -13.17 -11.83 -8.07
CA VAL A 91 -12.05 -11.37 -8.91
C VAL A 91 -10.82 -11.04 -8.06
N PHE A 92 -11.00 -10.36 -6.94
CA PHE A 92 -9.91 -10.05 -6.01
C PHE A 92 -9.25 -11.33 -5.46
N LEU A 93 -10.02 -12.31 -5.02
CA LEU A 93 -9.52 -13.60 -4.53
C LEU A 93 -8.77 -14.36 -5.64
N CYS A 94 -9.34 -14.43 -6.84
CA CYS A 94 -8.69 -15.04 -7.99
C CYS A 94 -7.34 -14.36 -8.29
N ILE A 95 -7.29 -13.03 -8.26
CA ILE A 95 -6.05 -12.31 -8.53
C ILE A 95 -5.02 -12.55 -7.41
N ALA A 96 -5.43 -12.43 -6.16
CA ALA A 96 -4.56 -12.60 -5.00
C ALA A 96 -3.96 -14.03 -4.93
N LEU A 97 -4.76 -15.06 -5.25
CA LEU A 97 -4.31 -16.46 -5.20
C LEU A 97 -3.54 -16.86 -6.46
N LEU A 98 -4.08 -16.62 -7.65
CA LEU A 98 -3.48 -17.13 -8.90
C LEU A 98 -2.27 -16.32 -9.36
N PHE A 99 -2.28 -15.00 -9.19
CA PHE A 99 -1.18 -14.15 -9.67
C PHE A 99 -0.14 -13.79 -8.60
N PHE A 100 -0.56 -13.72 -7.33
CA PHE A 100 0.32 -13.33 -6.23
C PHE A 100 0.63 -14.48 -5.26
N GLY A 101 -0.06 -15.62 -5.34
CA GLY A 101 0.14 -16.71 -4.38
C GLY A 101 -0.06 -16.25 -2.94
N ASN A 102 -0.99 -15.31 -2.72
CA ASN A 102 -1.23 -14.60 -1.46
C ASN A 102 -0.05 -13.75 -0.93
N ARG A 103 0.96 -13.46 -1.76
CA ARG A 103 2.18 -12.77 -1.35
C ARG A 103 2.52 -11.64 -2.31
N PHE A 104 2.78 -10.48 -1.73
CA PHE A 104 3.26 -9.32 -2.46
C PHE A 104 4.64 -8.95 -1.94
N TYR A 105 5.57 -8.62 -2.83
CA TYR A 105 6.96 -8.31 -2.46
C TYR A 105 7.25 -6.84 -2.68
N GLY A 106 7.92 -6.23 -1.70
CA GLY A 106 8.28 -4.84 -1.72
C GLY A 106 9.71 -4.63 -1.29
N LYS A 107 10.35 -3.61 -1.85
CA LYS A 107 11.61 -3.06 -1.40
C LYS A 107 11.40 -1.61 -1.01
N TYR A 108 11.88 -1.26 0.17
CA TYR A 108 11.88 0.10 0.68
C TYR A 108 13.30 0.62 0.73
N TYR A 109 13.44 1.89 0.40
CA TYR A 109 14.70 2.59 0.47
C TYR A 109 14.44 4.03 0.93
N LEU A 110 15.06 4.41 2.03
CA LEU A 110 14.95 5.74 2.63
C LEU A 110 16.25 6.48 2.37
N ASP A 111 16.10 7.70 1.86
CA ASP A 111 17.18 8.66 1.67
C ASP A 111 16.78 10.02 2.27
N ASN A 112 17.65 11.02 2.14
CA ASN A 112 17.42 12.37 2.65
C ASN A 112 16.28 13.13 1.92
N ASP A 113 15.93 12.74 0.69
CA ASP A 113 14.90 13.43 -0.11
C ASP A 113 13.51 12.82 0.12
N GLY A 114 13.46 11.52 0.33
CA GLY A 114 12.22 10.77 0.46
C GLY A 114 12.42 9.27 0.61
N ILE A 115 11.40 8.55 0.14
CA ILE A 115 11.29 7.10 0.21
C ILE A 115 11.02 6.59 -1.18
N LEU A 116 11.88 5.70 -1.65
CA LEU A 116 11.64 4.90 -2.83
C LEU A 116 11.01 3.57 -2.40
N TYR A 117 9.81 3.32 -2.92
CA TYR A 117 9.09 2.07 -2.76
C TYR A 117 9.05 1.36 -4.10
N THR A 118 9.62 0.17 -4.16
CA THR A 118 9.59 -0.68 -5.33
C THR A 118 8.73 -1.89 -5.03
N THR A 119 7.68 -2.05 -5.82
CA THR A 119 6.86 -3.25 -5.81
C THR A 119 7.33 -4.22 -6.84
N VAL A 120 7.30 -5.51 -6.53
CA VAL A 120 7.77 -6.54 -7.43
C VAL A 120 6.73 -7.63 -7.54
N ARG A 121 6.39 -7.95 -8.80
CA ARG A 121 5.55 -9.11 -9.11
C ARG A 121 6.46 -10.30 -9.36
N GLY A 122 6.46 -11.26 -8.44
CA GLY A 122 7.30 -12.45 -8.53
C GLY A 122 7.11 -13.39 -7.36
N GLN A 123 7.91 -14.45 -7.32
CA GLN A 123 8.02 -15.35 -6.19
C GLN A 123 9.38 -15.11 -5.53
N ALA A 124 9.39 -14.80 -4.23
CA ALA A 124 10.62 -14.85 -3.45
C ALA A 124 10.62 -16.13 -2.61
N PHE A 125 11.78 -16.74 -2.45
CA PHE A 125 11.93 -17.88 -1.55
C PHE A 125 11.66 -17.43 -0.12
N SER A 126 10.62 -17.98 0.50
CA SER A 126 10.27 -17.71 1.88
C SER A 126 9.66 -18.96 2.52
N LYS A 127 10.23 -19.38 3.65
CA LYS A 127 9.78 -20.52 4.46
C LYS A 127 8.55 -20.18 5.33
N VAL A 128 7.97 -18.98 5.17
CA VAL A 128 6.88 -18.50 6.01
C VAL A 128 5.55 -19.11 5.56
N PRO A 129 4.62 -19.42 6.49
CA PRO A 129 3.29 -19.95 6.15
C PRO A 129 2.51 -19.01 5.22
N LEU A 130 1.62 -19.58 4.40
CA LEU A 130 0.79 -18.83 3.44
C LEU A 130 -0.13 -17.79 4.12
N PHE A 131 -0.55 -18.04 5.35
CA PHE A 131 -1.52 -17.21 6.10
C PHE A 131 -0.87 -16.40 7.23
N THR A 132 0.40 -16.01 7.08
CA THR A 132 0.98 -15.02 7.99
C THR A 132 0.20 -13.71 7.92
N VAL A 133 -0.03 -13.07 9.06
CA VAL A 133 -0.77 -11.80 9.15
C VAL A 133 0.18 -10.60 9.08
N ARG A 134 1.43 -10.80 9.51
CA ARG A 134 2.46 -9.75 9.58
C ARG A 134 3.35 -9.78 8.33
N PRO A 135 3.97 -8.64 7.97
CA PRO A 135 5.03 -8.62 6.97
C PRO A 135 6.18 -9.51 7.42
N PHE A 136 6.92 -10.10 6.49
CA PHE A 136 7.92 -11.13 6.79
C PHE A 136 9.20 -10.93 5.99
N PRO A 137 10.35 -11.39 6.52
CA PRO A 137 11.62 -11.32 5.80
C PRO A 137 11.57 -12.23 4.58
N VAL A 138 12.17 -11.77 3.50
CA VAL A 138 12.27 -12.50 2.24
C VAL A 138 13.73 -12.55 1.82
N GLY A 139 14.10 -13.62 1.12
CA GLY A 139 15.37 -13.66 0.42
C GLY A 139 15.37 -12.69 -0.76
N ARG A 140 16.39 -12.79 -1.61
CA ARG A 140 16.56 -11.93 -2.79
C ARG A 140 15.31 -11.94 -3.67
N ILE A 141 14.73 -10.76 -3.88
CA ILE A 141 13.57 -10.59 -4.76
C ILE A 141 14.05 -10.46 -6.21
N ASP A 142 13.39 -11.16 -7.14
CA ASP A 142 13.63 -10.98 -8.58
C ASP A 142 13.01 -9.66 -9.08
N MET A 143 13.84 -8.65 -9.30
CA MET A 143 13.44 -7.29 -9.68
C MET A 143 13.01 -7.14 -11.16
N ASN A 144 12.93 -8.23 -11.93
CA ASN A 144 12.62 -8.19 -13.37
C ASN A 144 11.29 -7.50 -13.71
N LYS A 145 10.27 -7.60 -12.86
CA LYS A 145 8.95 -6.96 -13.04
C LYS A 145 8.62 -6.07 -11.85
N LYS A 146 9.14 -4.84 -11.91
CA LYS A 146 9.03 -3.86 -10.84
C LYS A 146 8.14 -2.67 -11.22
N ALA A 147 7.42 -2.13 -10.24
CA ALA A 147 6.81 -0.81 -10.33
C ALA A 147 7.29 0.04 -9.17
N GLU A 148 7.78 1.23 -9.49
CA GLU A 148 8.45 2.12 -8.54
C GLU A 148 7.57 3.34 -8.23
N LYS A 149 7.61 3.76 -6.97
CA LYS A 149 6.93 4.96 -6.49
C LYS A 149 7.85 5.67 -5.51
N ARG A 150 8.15 6.94 -5.78
CA ARG A 150 8.90 7.80 -4.85
C ARG A 150 7.96 8.72 -4.07
N VAL A 151 8.18 8.83 -2.77
CA VAL A 151 7.44 9.71 -1.86
C VAL A 151 8.43 10.63 -1.18
N TYR A 152 8.40 11.91 -1.55
CA TYR A 152 9.28 12.91 -0.96
C TYR A 152 8.85 13.30 0.46
N TRP A 153 9.82 13.56 1.33
CA TRP A 153 9.55 13.96 2.73
C TRP A 153 8.75 15.26 2.83
N GLN A 154 8.87 16.16 1.84
CA GLN A 154 8.05 17.38 1.78
C GLN A 154 6.53 17.11 1.69
N ASN A 155 6.16 15.90 1.28
CA ASN A 155 4.76 15.48 1.23
C ASN A 155 4.32 14.75 2.51
N VAL A 156 5.24 14.49 3.44
CA VAL A 156 4.94 13.78 4.70
C VAL A 156 4.81 14.82 5.81
N GLU A 157 3.63 14.89 6.42
CA GLU A 157 3.35 15.81 7.53
C GLU A 157 3.38 15.08 8.88
N THR A 158 2.94 13.83 8.90
CA THR A 158 2.81 13.03 10.13
C THR A 158 3.22 11.58 9.92
N ILE A 159 3.72 10.96 10.99
CA ILE A 159 4.05 9.54 11.06
C ILE A 159 3.08 8.89 12.05
N GLU A 160 2.49 7.77 11.65
CA GLU A 160 1.60 6.95 12.48
C GLU A 160 2.22 5.56 12.69
N PRO A 161 2.69 5.25 13.90
CA PRO A 161 3.26 3.94 14.21
C PRO A 161 2.16 2.89 14.48
N PHE A 162 2.28 1.72 13.83
CA PHE A 162 1.46 0.54 14.10
C PHE A 162 2.34 -0.64 14.53
N GLU A 163 2.84 -0.59 15.77
CA GLU A 163 3.83 -1.57 16.28
C GLU A 163 3.34 -3.02 16.19
N LYS A 164 2.07 -3.28 16.55
CA LYS A 164 1.47 -4.63 16.50
C LYS A 164 1.59 -5.31 15.13
N TRP A 165 1.60 -4.50 14.07
CA TRP A 165 1.62 -4.94 12.68
C TRP A 165 2.98 -4.72 12.00
N ARG A 166 3.94 -4.06 12.68
CA ARG A 166 5.22 -3.62 12.12
C ARG A 166 5.04 -2.76 10.86
N VAL A 167 4.12 -1.80 10.96
CA VAL A 167 3.79 -0.88 9.87
C VAL A 167 3.95 0.55 10.32
N ILE A 168 4.56 1.39 9.48
CA ILE A 168 4.65 2.83 9.71
C ILE A 168 3.82 3.52 8.62
N GLY A 169 2.76 4.20 9.04
CA GLY A 169 1.94 5.01 8.15
C GLY A 169 2.53 6.40 7.97
N LEU A 170 2.73 6.82 6.73
CA LEU A 170 3.10 8.19 6.38
C LEU A 170 1.86 8.94 5.93
N LYS A 171 1.57 10.06 6.56
CA LYS A 171 0.37 10.86 6.32
C LYS A 171 0.69 12.22 5.72
N LYS A 172 -0.19 12.65 4.82
CA LYS A 172 -0.34 14.03 4.37
C LYS A 172 -1.75 14.46 4.69
N LYS A 173 -1.93 15.45 5.57
CA LYS A 173 -3.24 15.82 6.12
C LYS A 173 -3.95 14.58 6.71
N ASN A 174 -5.19 14.34 6.29
CA ASN A 174 -5.99 13.19 6.74
C ASN A 174 -5.82 11.92 5.89
N LYS A 175 -4.84 11.87 4.98
CA LYS A 175 -4.66 10.72 4.07
C LYS A 175 -3.30 10.05 4.25
N THR A 176 -3.33 8.73 4.39
CA THR A 176 -2.12 7.90 4.34
C THR A 176 -1.59 7.84 2.91
N ILE A 177 -0.38 8.34 2.67
CA ILE A 177 0.24 8.39 1.34
C ILE A 177 1.10 7.16 1.04
N LEU A 178 1.69 6.56 2.07
CA LEU A 178 2.49 5.34 1.98
C LEU A 178 2.48 4.62 3.34
N ARG A 179 2.48 3.29 3.31
CA ARG A 179 2.72 2.44 4.47
C ARG A 179 4.04 1.71 4.28
N LEU A 180 4.92 1.80 5.27
CA LEU A 180 6.19 1.09 5.31
C LEU A 180 5.97 -0.22 6.05
N TYR A 181 6.02 -1.34 5.35
CA TYR A 181 5.90 -2.67 5.95
C TYR A 181 7.28 -3.17 6.37
N CYS A 182 7.44 -3.53 7.64
CA CYS A 182 8.72 -3.96 8.20
C CYS A 182 8.69 -5.47 8.51
N PRO A 183 9.68 -6.25 8.05
CA PRO A 183 9.70 -7.70 8.19
C PRO A 183 9.95 -8.16 9.63
N ASP A 184 10.67 -7.36 10.42
CA ASP A 184 11.02 -7.64 11.82
C ASP A 184 10.98 -6.37 12.68
N LYS A 185 11.12 -6.56 14.00
CA LYS A 185 11.05 -5.46 14.97
C LYS A 185 12.27 -4.54 14.88
N GLY A 186 13.45 -5.07 14.61
CA GLY A 186 14.67 -4.26 14.49
C GLY A 186 14.59 -3.29 13.32
N ILE A 187 14.14 -3.75 12.14
CA ILE A 187 13.92 -2.89 10.97
C ILE A 187 12.80 -1.88 11.24
N TYR A 188 11.74 -2.29 11.92
CA TYR A 188 10.65 -1.37 12.31
C TYR A 188 11.16 -0.24 13.21
N ASP A 189 11.91 -0.56 14.26
CA ASP A 189 12.42 0.43 15.21
C ASP A 189 13.41 1.38 14.52
N GLN A 190 14.32 0.86 13.69
CA GLN A 190 15.26 1.68 12.89
C GLN A 190 14.54 2.60 11.90
N ALA A 191 13.57 2.07 11.14
CA ALA A 191 12.77 2.86 10.21
C ALA A 191 11.99 3.97 10.93
N LEU A 192 11.42 3.67 12.10
CA LEU A 192 10.64 4.62 12.87
C LEU A 192 11.50 5.78 13.38
N VAL A 193 12.65 5.47 13.97
CA VAL A 193 13.63 6.49 14.43
C VAL A 193 14.05 7.37 13.26
N TRP A 194 14.40 6.77 12.13
CA TRP A 194 14.79 7.49 10.93
C TRP A 194 13.73 8.48 10.44
N CYS A 195 12.50 8.00 10.28
CA CYS A 195 11.38 8.84 9.84
C CYS A 195 11.17 10.01 10.81
N GLN A 196 11.26 9.76 12.12
CA GLN A 196 11.09 10.79 13.15
C GLN A 196 12.22 11.83 13.14
N GLU A 197 13.47 11.41 12.98
CA GLU A 197 14.63 12.31 12.90
C GLU A 197 14.55 13.21 11.66
N ILE A 198 14.23 12.65 10.50
CA ILE A 198 14.07 13.45 9.27
C ILE A 198 12.94 14.48 9.42
N LEU A 199 11.78 14.09 9.96
CA LEU A 199 10.69 15.06 10.15
C LEU A 199 11.01 16.15 11.18
N LYS A 200 11.73 15.81 12.26
CA LYS A 200 12.19 16.83 13.24
C LYS A 200 13.16 17.82 12.61
N SER A 201 14.15 17.33 11.86
CA SER A 201 15.15 18.18 11.21
C SER A 201 14.54 19.12 10.15
N LYS A 202 13.45 18.70 9.49
CA LYS A 202 12.71 19.57 8.57
C LYS A 202 11.93 20.66 9.27
N LYS A 203 11.20 20.33 10.35
CA LYS A 203 10.45 21.34 11.12
C LYS A 203 11.37 22.44 11.67
N GLN A 204 12.58 22.09 12.08
CA GLN A 204 13.58 23.06 12.56
C GLN A 204 14.13 23.97 11.45
N LYS A 205 14.12 23.55 10.17
CA LYS A 205 14.57 24.38 9.04
C LYS A 205 13.49 25.32 8.51
N GLU A 206 12.23 25.09 8.87
CA GLU A 206 11.08 25.92 8.48
C GLU A 206 10.73 26.98 9.54
N THR A 207 11.42 26.98 10.68
CA THR A 207 11.31 27.99 11.75
C THR A 207 12.48 28.97 11.67
#